data_AF-A0A0C2BYP3-F1
#
_entry.id   AF-A0A0C2BYP3-F1
#
_cell.length_a   1.000
_cell.length_b   1.000
_cell.length_c   1.000
_cell.angle_alpha   90.00
_cell.angle_beta   90.00
_cell.angle_gamma   90.00
#
_symmetry.space_group_name_H-M   'P 1'
#
loop_
_entity.id
_entity.type
_entity.pdbx_description
1 polymer ?
#
loop_
_entity_poly.entity_id
_entity_poly.type
_entity_poly.pdbx_seq_one_letter_code
_entity_poly.pdbx_strand_id
1 'polypeptide(L)'
;MSLTVFPSRLMDLYELAIVLFPALNQCLPKIWDANGSREFLDSLGFTDRAQGDLGPVYGFQWRHFGAEYKGPDANYEGQGVDQLAEVIHQIRTNPDSRRIILSAWNPSDLKLMALPPCHTLCQFFVQDGELSCQLYQRSGDMGLGVPFNIASYGLFTHMIAHVCGLT
;
A
#
# COMPACT_ATOMS: atom_id res chain seq x y z
N MET A 1 -9.92 -29.72 16.06
CA MET A 1 -9.60 -28.56 15.19
C MET A 1 -8.36 -27.92 15.79
N SER A 2 -7.19 -28.25 15.23
CA SER A 2 -5.89 -27.91 15.83
C SER A 2 -5.56 -26.46 15.52
N LEU A 3 -5.44 -25.63 16.57
CA LEU A 3 -4.87 -24.29 16.47
C LEU A 3 -3.37 -24.44 16.21
N THR A 4 -2.94 -24.18 14.99
CA THR A 4 -1.51 -24.07 14.66
C THR A 4 -0.97 -22.82 15.36
N VAL A 5 -0.21 -23.04 16.43
CA VAL A 5 0.58 -22.01 17.11
C VAL A 5 1.73 -21.63 16.17
N PHE A 6 1.71 -20.42 15.63
CA PHE A 6 2.83 -19.87 14.88
C PHE A 6 3.93 -19.40 15.86
N PRO A 7 5.20 -19.80 15.66
CA PRO A 7 6.29 -19.48 16.57
C PRO A 7 6.69 -17.99 16.50
N SER A 8 7.04 -17.44 17.66
CA SER A 8 7.29 -16.04 18.00
C SER A 8 8.66 -15.49 17.56
N ARG A 9 9.00 -15.58 16.27
CA ARG A 9 10.20 -14.90 15.72
C ARG A 9 9.80 -14.04 14.53
N LEU A 10 10.00 -12.72 14.69
CA LEU A 10 9.87 -11.66 13.69
C LEU A 10 8.69 -11.82 12.72
N MET A 11 7.60 -11.09 12.98
CA MET A 11 6.82 -10.54 11.88
C MET A 11 7.76 -9.63 11.09
N ASP A 12 8.42 -10.19 10.08
CA ASP A 12 9.31 -9.47 9.20
C ASP A 12 8.53 -8.35 8.52
N LEU A 13 9.12 -7.16 8.52
CA LEU A 13 8.62 -5.92 7.92
C LEU A 13 8.20 -6.08 6.44
N TYR A 14 8.60 -7.19 5.80
CA TYR A 14 8.21 -7.62 4.47
C TYR A 14 6.70 -7.90 4.33
N GLU A 15 6.04 -8.43 5.36
CA GLU A 15 4.63 -8.85 5.27
C GLU A 15 3.65 -7.68 5.35
N LEU A 16 3.99 -6.55 5.98
CA LEU A 16 3.04 -5.44 6.15
C LEU A 16 2.59 -4.76 4.84
N ALA A 17 3.48 -4.67 3.85
CA ALA A 17 3.13 -4.14 2.54
C ALA A 17 2.37 -5.16 1.68
N ILE A 18 2.69 -6.43 1.87
CA ILE A 18 2.20 -7.58 1.10
C ILE A 18 0.86 -8.08 1.68
N VAL A 19 0.51 -7.73 2.92
CA VAL A 19 -0.73 -8.21 3.54
C VAL A 19 -1.92 -7.30 3.20
N LEU A 20 -1.79 -5.98 3.13
CA LEU A 20 -2.99 -5.15 3.01
C LEU A 20 -3.72 -5.33 1.65
N PHE A 21 -2.99 -5.45 0.54
CA PHE A 21 -3.60 -5.57 -0.79
C PHE A 21 -3.89 -7.03 -1.21
N PRO A 22 -2.93 -7.97 -1.11
CA PRO A 22 -3.20 -9.40 -1.30
C PRO A 22 -4.18 -10.04 -0.31
N ALA A 23 -4.18 -9.69 0.98
CA ALA A 23 -5.16 -10.26 1.92
C ALA A 23 -6.57 -9.69 1.71
N LEU A 24 -6.68 -8.41 1.30
CA LEU A 24 -7.95 -7.88 0.78
C LEU A 24 -8.38 -8.62 -0.49
N ASN A 25 -7.46 -9.01 -1.37
CA ASN A 25 -7.79 -9.79 -2.58
C ASN A 25 -8.19 -11.25 -2.29
N GLN A 26 -7.72 -11.84 -1.18
CA GLN A 26 -8.17 -13.17 -0.73
C GLN A 26 -9.54 -13.15 -0.07
N CYS A 27 -9.88 -12.08 0.67
CA CYS A 27 -11.18 -11.92 1.34
C CYS A 27 -12.25 -11.26 0.45
N LEU A 28 -11.83 -10.45 -0.51
CA LEU A 28 -12.66 -9.74 -1.49
C LEU A 28 -12.08 -9.92 -2.91
N PRO A 29 -12.01 -11.18 -3.41
CA PRO A 29 -11.59 -11.43 -4.78
C PRO A 29 -12.57 -10.70 -5.69
N LYS A 30 -12.10 -9.67 -6.41
CA LYS A 30 -12.75 -8.91 -7.51
C LYS A 30 -12.55 -7.40 -7.49
N ILE A 31 -11.99 -6.79 -6.44
CA ILE A 31 -11.86 -5.31 -6.37
C ILE A 31 -11.08 -4.76 -7.57
N TRP A 32 -10.05 -5.48 -8.01
CA TRP A 32 -9.15 -5.06 -9.08
C TRP A 32 -9.40 -5.74 -10.43
N ASP A 33 -10.29 -6.74 -10.49
CA ASP A 33 -10.50 -7.56 -11.71
C ASP A 33 -10.96 -6.70 -12.89
N ALA A 34 -11.88 -5.75 -12.65
CA ALA A 34 -12.37 -4.85 -13.68
C ALA A 34 -11.27 -3.90 -14.18
N ASN A 35 -10.39 -3.44 -13.30
CA ASN A 35 -9.28 -2.56 -13.67
C ASN A 35 -8.08 -3.31 -14.26
N GLY A 36 -8.02 -4.63 -14.12
CA GLY A 36 -7.00 -5.49 -14.70
C GLY A 36 -7.47 -6.27 -15.92
N SER A 37 -8.71 -6.09 -16.38
CA SER A 37 -9.25 -6.84 -17.53
C SER A 37 -8.52 -6.46 -18.82
N ARG A 38 -8.48 -7.40 -19.78
CA ARG A 38 -7.87 -7.17 -21.09
C ARG A 38 -8.48 -5.96 -21.78
N GLU A 39 -9.81 -5.87 -21.76
CA GLU A 39 -10.59 -4.80 -22.37
C GLU A 39 -10.26 -3.45 -21.74
N PHE A 40 -10.16 -3.39 -20.41
CA PHE A 40 -9.85 -2.15 -19.71
C PHE A 40 -8.42 -1.68 -19.99
N LEU A 41 -7.43 -2.58 -19.92
CA LEU A 41 -6.04 -2.27 -20.23
C LEU A 41 -5.86 -1.81 -21.69
N ASP A 42 -6.54 -2.46 -22.64
CA ASP A 42 -6.52 -2.06 -24.06
C ASP A 42 -7.15 -0.68 -24.26
N SER A 43 -8.24 -0.38 -23.55
CA SER A 43 -8.88 0.95 -23.61
C SER A 43 -7.96 2.09 -23.12
N LEU A 44 -6.96 1.77 -22.30
CA LEU A 44 -5.93 2.70 -21.83
C LEU A 44 -4.67 2.72 -22.73
N GLY A 45 -4.62 1.88 -23.76
CA GLY A 45 -3.48 1.75 -24.67
C GLY A 45 -2.38 0.80 -24.20
N PHE A 46 -2.61 0.01 -23.14
CA PHE A 46 -1.64 -0.96 -22.63
C PHE A 46 -1.76 -2.33 -23.33
N THR A 47 -1.63 -2.36 -24.65
CA THR A 47 -1.84 -3.57 -25.47
C THR A 47 -0.85 -4.70 -25.17
N ASP A 48 0.38 -4.35 -24.77
CA ASP A 48 1.46 -5.32 -24.53
C ASP A 48 1.54 -5.80 -23.06
N ARG A 49 0.74 -5.19 -22.18
CA ARG A 49 0.73 -5.48 -20.75
C ARG A 49 -0.07 -6.75 -20.45
N ALA A 50 0.37 -7.64 -19.58
CA ALA A 50 -0.39 -8.84 -19.23
C ALA A 50 -1.72 -8.51 -18.52
N GLN A 51 -2.75 -9.35 -18.67
CA GLN A 51 -4.00 -9.20 -17.92
C GLN A 51 -3.71 -9.27 -16.41
N GLY A 52 -4.26 -8.33 -15.65
CA GLY A 52 -4.02 -8.20 -14.20
C GLY A 52 -2.78 -7.39 -13.82
N ASP A 53 -1.89 -7.05 -14.76
CA ASP A 53 -0.85 -6.05 -14.52
C ASP A 53 -1.50 -4.66 -14.46
N LEU A 54 -1.47 -4.04 -13.29
CA LEU A 54 -2.05 -2.70 -13.05
C LEU A 54 -1.01 -1.58 -13.22
N GLY A 55 0.25 -1.92 -13.49
CA GLY A 55 1.37 -1.01 -13.48
C GLY A 55 1.87 -0.67 -12.08
N PRO A 56 2.64 0.43 -11.94
CA PRO A 56 3.28 0.82 -10.68
C PRO A 56 2.30 1.48 -9.70
N VAL A 57 1.27 0.75 -9.26
CA VAL A 57 0.23 1.23 -8.32
C VAL A 57 0.73 1.21 -6.86
N TYR A 58 -0.17 1.30 -5.87
CA TYR A 58 0.13 1.51 -4.44
C TYR A 58 1.34 0.76 -3.89
N GLY A 59 1.35 -0.58 -3.97
CA GLY A 59 2.43 -1.40 -3.41
C GLY A 59 3.79 -1.10 -4.03
N PHE A 60 3.83 -0.87 -5.35
CA PHE A 60 5.06 -0.47 -6.02
C PHE A 60 5.55 0.89 -5.53
N GLN A 61 4.65 1.89 -5.42
CA GLN A 61 5.03 3.20 -4.92
C GLN A 61 5.48 3.14 -3.45
N TRP A 62 4.90 2.28 -2.62
CA TRP A 62 5.28 2.18 -1.20
C TRP A 62 6.66 1.53 -0.99
N ARG A 63 7.07 0.61 -1.87
CA ARG A 63 8.30 -0.18 -1.69
C ARG A 63 9.43 0.20 -2.66
N HIS A 64 9.10 0.80 -3.79
CA HIS A 64 9.99 1.06 -4.91
C HIS A 64 9.74 2.44 -5.55
N PHE A 65 9.38 3.45 -4.75
CA PHE A 65 9.05 4.79 -5.27
C PHE A 65 10.17 5.33 -6.16
N GLY A 66 9.84 5.74 -7.39
CA GLY A 66 10.80 6.28 -8.35
C GLY A 66 11.67 5.24 -9.06
N ALA A 67 11.49 3.94 -8.82
CA ALA A 67 12.07 2.89 -9.66
C ALA A 67 11.37 2.83 -11.02
N GLU A 68 12.10 2.43 -12.06
CA GLU A 68 11.51 2.16 -13.37
C GLU A 68 10.67 0.87 -13.32
N TYR A 69 9.38 0.97 -13.67
CA TYR A 69 8.49 -0.19 -13.73
C TYR A 69 8.77 -1.04 -14.98
N LYS A 70 9.10 -2.32 -14.76
CA LYS A 70 9.50 -3.31 -15.78
C LYS A 70 8.50 -4.47 -15.92
N GLY A 71 7.38 -4.43 -15.20
CA GLY A 71 6.36 -5.49 -15.15
C GLY A 71 6.22 -6.14 -13.77
N PRO A 72 5.19 -6.97 -13.55
CA PRO A 72 4.83 -7.50 -12.23
C PRO A 72 5.83 -8.55 -11.71
N ASP A 73 6.50 -9.28 -12.61
CA ASP A 73 7.41 -10.38 -12.27
C ASP A 73 8.89 -9.96 -12.21
N ALA A 74 9.19 -8.68 -12.43
CA ALA A 74 10.55 -8.17 -12.37
C ALA A 74 11.05 -8.07 -10.91
N ASN A 75 12.36 -8.28 -10.69
CA ASN A 75 12.96 -8.04 -9.39
C ASN A 75 13.26 -6.54 -9.22
N TYR A 76 12.67 -5.95 -8.18
CA TYR A 76 12.85 -4.54 -7.79
C TYR A 76 13.67 -4.35 -6.50
N GLU A 77 14.32 -5.40 -6.00
CA GLU A 77 15.16 -5.33 -4.80
C GLU A 77 16.22 -4.23 -4.92
N GLY A 78 16.30 -3.37 -3.90
CA GLY A 78 17.21 -2.24 -3.85
C GLY A 78 16.92 -1.11 -4.84
N GLN A 79 15.82 -1.18 -5.61
CA GLN A 79 15.43 -0.13 -6.56
C GLN A 79 14.36 0.79 -5.94
N GLY A 80 14.52 2.09 -6.18
CA GLY A 80 13.61 3.13 -5.68
C GLY A 80 13.77 3.39 -4.18
N VAL A 81 12.77 4.05 -3.60
CA VAL A 81 12.70 4.35 -2.17
C VAL A 81 11.65 3.44 -1.51
N ASP A 82 12.07 2.67 -0.50
CA ASP A 82 11.16 1.90 0.36
C ASP A 82 10.57 2.81 1.44
N GLN A 83 9.52 3.54 1.07
CA GLN A 83 8.84 4.48 1.95
C GLN A 83 8.24 3.80 3.18
N LEU A 84 7.73 2.56 3.05
CA LEU A 84 7.15 1.85 4.18
C LEU A 84 8.21 1.50 5.22
N ALA A 85 9.36 1.01 4.79
CA ALA A 85 10.48 0.74 5.68
C ALA A 85 10.95 2.01 6.39
N GLU A 86 11.05 3.13 5.66
CA GLU A 86 11.43 4.43 6.23
C GLU A 86 10.40 4.95 7.24
N VAL A 87 9.09 4.82 6.95
CA VAL A 87 8.02 5.19 7.89
C VAL A 87 8.16 4.41 9.20
N ILE A 88 8.32 3.08 9.13
CA ILE A 88 8.47 2.24 10.32
C ILE A 88 9.75 2.59 11.08
N HIS A 89 10.84 2.87 10.36
CA HIS A 89 12.09 3.33 10.97
C HIS A 89 11.89 4.65 11.73
N GLN A 90 11.30 5.67 11.09
CA GLN A 90 11.07 6.98 11.71
C GLN A 90 10.14 6.89 12.92
N ILE A 91 9.06 6.08 12.85
CA ILE A 91 8.17 5.88 14.00
C ILE A 91 8.95 5.36 15.22
N ARG A 92 9.90 4.44 15.00
CA ARG A 92 10.68 3.83 16.08
C ARG A 92 11.83 4.70 16.58
N THR A 93 12.47 5.50 15.72
CA THR A 93 13.72 6.21 16.07
C THR A 93 13.56 7.72 16.20
N ASN A 94 12.53 8.30 15.60
CA ASN A 94 12.27 9.73 15.58
C ASN A 94 10.74 10.02 15.54
N PRO A 95 9.98 9.56 16.55
CA PRO A 95 8.51 9.60 16.55
C PRO A 95 7.92 11.02 16.47
N ASP A 96 8.65 12.03 16.96
CA ASP A 96 8.22 13.44 16.91
C ASP A 96 8.38 14.07 15.51
N SER A 97 8.87 13.30 14.54
CA SER A 97 9.05 13.76 13.17
C SER A 97 7.72 14.16 12.54
N ARG A 98 7.66 15.39 12.03
CA ARG A 98 6.52 15.88 11.23
C ARG A 98 6.60 15.47 9.76
N ARG A 99 7.41 14.46 9.44
CA ARG A 99 7.73 14.02 8.07
C ARG A 99 7.50 12.52 7.87
N ILE A 100 6.81 11.85 8.78
CA ILE A 100 6.48 10.42 8.66
C ILE A 100 5.33 10.29 7.66
N ILE A 101 5.67 10.17 6.38
CA ILE A 101 4.73 10.25 5.26
C ILE A 101 4.92 9.05 4.34
N LEU A 102 3.80 8.50 3.86
CA LEU A 102 3.74 7.47 2.83
C LEU A 102 2.90 7.99 1.65
N SER A 103 3.50 8.12 0.46
CA SER A 103 2.82 8.64 -0.74
C SER A 103 2.65 7.56 -1.80
N ALA A 104 1.47 7.48 -2.40
CA ALA A 104 1.22 6.71 -3.63
C ALA A 104 1.20 7.60 -4.89
N TRP A 105 1.19 8.93 -4.73
CA TRP A 105 1.05 9.85 -5.85
C TRP A 105 2.41 10.22 -6.46
N ASN A 106 2.79 9.51 -7.52
CA ASN A 106 4.00 9.76 -8.30
C ASN A 106 3.63 10.32 -9.69
N PRO A 107 3.79 11.64 -9.94
CA PRO A 107 3.46 12.27 -11.22
C PRO A 107 4.14 11.64 -12.45
N SER A 108 5.36 11.11 -12.29
CA SER A 108 6.12 10.47 -13.37
C SER A 108 5.49 9.16 -13.82
N ASP A 109 4.85 8.45 -12.89
CA ASP A 109 4.31 7.11 -13.13
C ASP A 109 2.80 7.10 -13.38
N LEU A 110 2.09 8.21 -13.18
CA LEU A 110 0.61 8.24 -13.29
C LEU A 110 0.10 7.71 -14.64
N LYS A 111 0.83 7.96 -15.73
CA LYS A 111 0.46 7.49 -17.08
C LYS A 111 0.74 6.01 -17.30
N LEU A 112 1.47 5.36 -16.39
CA LEU A 112 1.78 3.93 -16.42
C LEU A 112 0.78 3.11 -15.59
N MET A 113 -0.03 3.75 -14.75
CA MET A 113 -0.98 3.07 -13.86
C MET A 113 -2.30 2.82 -14.58
N ALA A 114 -2.88 1.63 -14.41
CA ALA A 114 -4.23 1.32 -14.90
C ALA A 114 -5.28 2.24 -14.25
N LEU A 115 -5.07 2.60 -12.98
CA LEU A 115 -5.88 3.60 -12.29
C LEU A 115 -4.99 4.44 -11.35
N PRO A 116 -4.97 5.78 -11.49
CA PRO A 116 -4.29 6.65 -10.54
C PRO A 116 -4.83 6.48 -9.11
N PRO A 117 -3.98 6.54 -8.08
CA PRO A 117 -4.39 6.21 -6.72
C PRO A 117 -5.40 7.23 -6.16
N CYS A 118 -6.47 6.75 -5.54
CA CYS A 118 -7.46 7.59 -4.87
C CYS A 118 -6.94 8.05 -3.49
N HIS A 119 -6.22 7.17 -2.80
CA HIS A 119 -5.52 7.45 -1.55
C HIS A 119 -4.11 7.93 -1.87
N THR A 120 -3.88 9.23 -1.85
CA THR A 120 -2.65 9.79 -2.40
C THR A 120 -1.52 9.80 -1.38
N LEU A 121 -1.84 10.04 -0.12
CA LEU A 121 -0.86 10.28 0.94
C LEU A 121 -1.42 9.91 2.31
N CYS A 122 -0.59 9.28 3.15
CA CYS A 122 -0.82 9.14 4.57
C CYS A 122 0.30 9.81 5.37
N GLN A 123 -0.07 10.50 6.45
CA GLN A 123 0.87 11.04 7.42
C GLN A 123 0.61 10.38 8.77
N PHE A 124 1.69 9.96 9.43
CA PHE A 124 1.65 9.36 10.76
C PHE A 124 2.09 10.37 11.82
N PHE A 125 1.53 10.21 13.01
CA PHE A 125 1.85 11.02 14.18
C PHE A 125 1.86 10.13 15.41
N VAL A 126 2.88 10.27 16.25
CA VAL A 126 3.03 9.49 17.49
C VAL A 126 2.93 10.44 18.66
N GLN A 127 2.09 10.10 19.64
CA GLN A 127 1.98 10.84 20.90
C GLN A 127 1.54 9.90 22.01
N ASP A 128 2.17 10.01 23.18
CA ASP A 128 1.79 9.25 24.39
C ASP A 128 1.69 7.73 24.20
N GLY A 129 2.50 7.17 23.28
CA GLY A 129 2.49 5.74 22.95
C GLY A 129 1.39 5.31 21.96
N GLU A 130 0.65 6.26 21.40
CA GLU A 130 -0.41 6.03 20.40
C GLU A 130 0.04 6.46 19.00
N LEU A 131 -0.35 5.69 17.99
CA LEU A 131 -0.11 6.01 16.58
C LEU A 131 -1.40 6.50 15.90
N SER A 132 -1.38 7.76 15.46
CA SER A 132 -2.42 8.34 14.61
C SER A 132 -2.02 8.30 13.13
N CYS A 133 -3.00 8.11 12.25
CA CYS A 133 -2.83 8.17 10.80
C CYS A 133 -3.84 9.12 10.17
N GLN A 134 -3.34 10.12 9.43
CA GLN A 134 -4.15 10.98 8.58
C GLN A 134 -4.04 10.53 7.14
N LEU A 135 -5.16 10.18 6.51
CA LEU A 135 -5.25 9.85 5.09
C LEU A 135 -5.79 11.04 4.29
N TYR A 136 -5.11 11.40 3.21
CA TYR A 136 -5.67 12.26 2.16
C TYR A 136 -6.16 11.42 0.98
N GLN A 137 -7.45 11.56 0.68
CA GLN A 137 -8.13 10.86 -0.41
C GLN A 137 -8.63 11.87 -1.44
N ARG A 138 -8.08 11.86 -2.66
CA ARG A 138 -8.44 12.80 -3.73
C ARG A 138 -9.84 12.57 -4.31
N SER A 139 -10.39 11.37 -4.12
CA SER A 139 -11.69 10.94 -4.64
C SER A 139 -12.21 9.79 -3.80
N GLY A 140 -13.45 9.90 -3.32
CA GLY A 140 -14.09 8.88 -2.50
C GLY A 140 -15.55 8.70 -2.87
N ASP A 141 -15.90 7.46 -3.24
CA ASP A 141 -17.29 7.04 -3.33
C ASP A 141 -17.83 6.88 -1.91
N MET A 142 -18.69 7.81 -1.49
CA MET A 142 -19.23 7.83 -0.13
C MET A 142 -20.13 6.64 0.19
N GLY A 143 -20.76 6.01 -0.80
CA GLY A 143 -21.71 4.92 -0.59
C GLY A 143 -21.02 3.56 -0.50
N LEU A 144 -20.04 3.31 -1.36
CA LEU A 144 -19.35 2.02 -1.43
C LEU A 144 -17.89 2.12 -0.98
N GLY A 145 -17.09 3.00 -1.60
CA GLY A 145 -15.64 3.02 -1.42
C GLY A 145 -15.17 3.47 -0.04
N VAL A 146 -15.69 4.59 0.46
CA VAL A 146 -15.22 5.24 1.70
C VAL A 146 -15.35 4.34 2.93
N PRO A 147 -16.46 3.60 3.15
CA PRO A 147 -16.54 2.63 4.25
C PRO A 147 -15.41 1.59 4.22
N PHE A 148 -15.09 1.02 3.05
CA PHE A 148 -13.95 0.10 2.90
C PHE A 148 -12.62 0.80 3.13
N ASN A 149 -12.48 2.06 2.70
CA ASN A 149 -11.24 2.82 2.88
C ASN A 149 -10.98 3.11 4.35
N ILE A 150 -12.00 3.50 5.12
CA ILE A 150 -11.91 3.69 6.58
C ILE A 150 -11.47 2.38 7.25
N ALA A 151 -12.11 1.26 6.92
CA ALA A 151 -11.74 -0.04 7.48
C ALA A 151 -10.30 -0.44 7.11
N SER A 152 -9.91 -0.25 5.86
CA SER A 152 -8.58 -0.62 5.35
C SER A 152 -7.47 0.18 6.02
N TYR A 153 -7.62 1.51 6.11
CA TYR A 153 -6.62 2.37 6.75
C TYR A 153 -6.66 2.31 8.27
N GLY A 154 -7.80 2.00 8.88
CA GLY A 154 -7.88 1.67 10.30
C GLY A 154 -7.07 0.41 10.63
N LEU A 155 -7.26 -0.66 9.85
CA LEU A 155 -6.45 -1.88 10.00
C LEU A 155 -4.97 -1.62 9.74
N PHE A 156 -4.64 -0.89 8.68
CA PHE A 156 -3.24 -0.53 8.37
C PHE A 156 -2.58 0.23 9.52
N THR A 157 -3.28 1.20 10.11
CA THR A 157 -2.78 1.96 11.27
C THR A 157 -2.50 1.03 12.45
N HIS A 158 -3.44 0.13 12.78
CA HIS A 158 -3.23 -0.86 13.84
C HIS A 158 -2.06 -1.80 13.56
N MET A 159 -1.86 -2.24 12.31
CA MET A 159 -0.74 -3.10 11.94
C MET A 159 0.61 -2.38 12.12
N ILE A 160 0.71 -1.11 11.69
CA ILE A 160 1.92 -0.30 11.88
C ILE A 160 2.18 -0.04 13.36
N ALA A 161 1.14 0.31 14.13
CA ALA A 161 1.22 0.50 15.57
C ALA A 161 1.74 -0.76 16.26
N HIS A 162 1.15 -1.92 15.95
CA HIS A 162 1.53 -3.21 16.52
C HIS A 162 3.01 -3.53 16.32
N VAL A 163 3.52 -3.42 15.09
CA VAL A 163 4.94 -3.71 14.83
C VAL A 163 5.88 -2.66 15.40
N CYS A 164 5.40 -1.45 15.67
CA CYS A 164 6.18 -0.40 16.34
C CYS A 164 6.06 -0.45 17.87
N GLY A 165 5.26 -1.35 18.43
CA GLY A 165 5.02 -1.42 19.88
C GLY A 165 4.17 -0.26 20.42
N LEU A 166 3.31 0.31 19.58
CA LEU A 166 2.38 1.40 19.89
C LEU A 166 0.94 0.87 19.93
N THR A 167 0.03 1.70 20.45
CA THR A 167 -1.42 1.46 20.37
C THR A 167 -2.03 2.12 19.15
#